data_AF-A0A640VS77-F1
#
_entry.id   AF-A0A640VS77-F1
#
_cell.length_a   1.000
_cell.length_b   1.000
_cell.length_c   1.000
_cell.angle_alpha   90.00
_cell.angle_beta   90.00
_cell.angle_gamma   90.00
#
_symmetry.space_group_name_H-M   'P 1'
#
loop_
_entity.id
_entity.type
_entity.pdbx_description
1 polymer ?
#
loop_
_entity_poly.entity_id
_entity_poly.type
_entity_poly.pdbx_seq_one_letter_code
_entity_poly.pdbx_strand_id
1 'polypeptide(L)'
;MKHNTDPPPNARPAIRLNIEDWLPYLAEPDMPETEKIALIETLWSIVLAFVDLGWDYDAGEKTSGQSVDLTAVLRQAVLNSEGTKTEDEEPA
;
A
#
# COMPACT_ATOMS: atom_id res chain seq x y z
N MET A 1 -15.35 37.71 -6.29
CA MET A 1 -15.73 36.29 -6.22
C MET A 1 -14.56 35.53 -5.64
N LYS A 2 -14.68 34.98 -4.43
CA LYS A 2 -13.64 34.14 -3.82
C LYS A 2 -13.95 32.70 -4.23
N HIS A 3 -13.07 32.07 -5.01
CA HIS A 3 -13.20 30.66 -5.33
C HIS A 3 -12.81 29.87 -4.07
N ASN A 4 -13.79 29.32 -3.36
CA ASN A 4 -13.54 28.28 -2.38
C ASN A 4 -13.18 27.01 -3.16
N THR A 5 -11.88 26.74 -3.27
CA THR A 5 -11.37 25.43 -3.69
C THR A 5 -11.40 24.51 -2.48
N ASP A 6 -12.60 24.08 -2.09
CA ASP A 6 -12.72 22.96 -1.16
C ASP A 6 -12.54 21.68 -1.99
N PRO A 7 -11.61 20.77 -1.64
CA PRO A 7 -11.49 19.50 -2.33
C PRO A 7 -12.82 18.73 -2.21
N PRO A 8 -13.21 17.96 -3.23
CA PRO A 8 -14.47 17.24 -3.19
C PRO A 8 -14.52 16.35 -1.94
N PRO A 9 -15.68 16.23 -1.26
CA PRO A 9 -15.82 15.57 0.04
C PRO A 9 -15.44 14.08 0.08
N ASN A 10 -15.10 13.49 -1.08
CA ASN A 10 -14.68 12.09 -1.23
C ASN A 10 -13.24 11.95 -1.76
N ALA A 11 -12.42 13.00 -1.73
CA ALA A 11 -11.02 12.90 -2.12
C ALA A 11 -10.25 12.07 -1.08
N ARG A 12 -9.88 10.83 -1.45
CA ARG A 12 -9.00 9.99 -0.63
C ARG A 12 -7.72 10.77 -0.34
N PRO A 13 -7.34 10.99 0.94
CA PRO A 13 -6.12 11.71 1.26
C PRO A 13 -4.92 11.00 0.63
N ALA A 14 -4.16 11.76 -0.16
CA ALA A 14 -2.98 11.24 -0.83
C ALA A 14 -1.82 11.17 0.16
N ILE A 15 -1.57 9.98 0.71
CA ILE A 15 -0.41 9.75 1.57
C ILE A 15 0.81 9.50 0.66
N ARG A 16 1.93 10.15 0.96
CA ARG A 16 3.18 10.07 0.19
C ARG A 16 4.27 9.48 1.07
N LEU A 17 5.09 8.60 0.49
CA LEU A 17 6.31 8.08 1.10
C LEU A 17 7.52 8.77 0.47
N ASN A 18 8.45 9.21 1.30
CA ASN A 18 9.77 9.67 0.89
C ASN A 18 10.82 8.76 1.55
N ILE A 19 11.46 7.88 0.79
CA ILE A 19 12.37 6.86 1.32
C ILE A 19 13.57 7.47 2.06
N GLU A 20 14.05 8.63 1.62
CA GLU A 20 15.20 9.32 2.23
C GLU A 20 14.96 9.70 3.69
N ASP A 21 13.71 9.97 4.07
CA ASP A 21 13.35 10.30 5.45
C ASP A 21 13.45 9.08 6.38
N TRP A 22 13.39 7.86 5.84
CA TRP A 22 13.30 6.62 6.61
C TRP A 22 14.62 5.84 6.66
N LEU A 23 15.47 5.96 5.64
CA LEU A 23 16.79 5.31 5.58
C LEU A 23 17.66 5.55 6.83
N PRO A 24 17.70 6.75 7.45
CA PRO A 24 18.50 6.98 8.66
C PRO A 24 18.12 6.09 9.85
N TYR A 25 16.86 5.64 9.93
CA TYR A 25 16.40 4.74 11.00
C TYR A 25 16.83 3.29 10.78
N LEU A 26 17.32 2.96 9.57
CA LEU A 26 17.84 1.65 9.21
C LEU A 26 19.36 1.70 9.02
N ALA A 27 20.07 2.66 9.60
CA ALA A 27 21.52 2.83 9.44
C ALA A 27 22.39 1.68 9.98
N GLU A 28 21.80 0.57 10.44
CA GLU A 28 22.45 -0.67 10.82
C GLU A 28 23.48 -1.12 9.75
N PRO A 29 24.72 -1.45 10.15
CA PRO A 29 25.85 -1.69 9.24
C PRO A 29 25.70 -2.98 8.42
N ASP A 30 24.92 -3.94 8.91
CA ASP A 30 24.90 -5.29 8.34
C ASP A 30 23.79 -5.50 7.30
N MET A 31 22.91 -4.51 7.11
CA MET A 31 21.83 -4.59 6.11
C MET A 31 22.23 -3.84 4.83
N PRO A 32 22.15 -4.47 3.65
CA PRO A 32 22.28 -3.80 2.36
C PRO A 32 21.22 -2.70 2.18
N GLU A 33 21.56 -1.60 1.52
CA GLU A 33 20.61 -0.50 1.25
C GLU A 33 19.37 -0.98 0.50
N THR A 34 19.53 -1.92 -0.43
CA THR A 34 18.42 -2.54 -1.16
C THR A 34 17.44 -3.26 -0.24
N GLU A 35 17.93 -3.92 0.82
CA GLU A 35 17.07 -4.57 1.81
C GLU A 35 16.37 -3.55 2.70
N LYS A 36 17.04 -2.43 3.03
CA LYS A 36 16.43 -1.32 3.78
C LYS A 36 15.25 -0.72 3.00
N ILE A 37 15.46 -0.47 1.71
CA ILE A 37 14.43 0.04 0.81
C ILE A 37 13.26 -0.94 0.74
N ALA A 38 13.54 -2.22 0.49
CA ALA A 38 12.50 -3.25 0.42
C ALA A 38 11.68 -3.36 1.73
N LEU A 39 12.34 -3.22 2.89
CA LEU A 39 11.66 -3.20 4.18
C LEU A 39 10.74 -1.98 4.32
N ILE A 40 11.21 -0.79 3.97
CA ILE A 40 10.43 0.45 4.01
C ILE A 40 9.19 0.34 3.10
N GLU A 41 9.36 -0.15 1.87
CA GLU A 41 8.27 -0.35 0.91
C GLU A 41 7.24 -1.37 1.41
N THR A 42 7.72 -2.45 2.05
CA THR A 42 6.85 -3.49 2.64
C THR A 42 6.01 -2.90 3.77
N LEU A 43 6.64 -2.18 4.70
CA LEU A 43 5.94 -1.52 5.82
C LEU A 43 4.92 -0.50 5.30
N TRP A 44 5.28 0.27 4.28
CA TRP A 44 4.39 1.22 3.65
C TRP A 44 3.16 0.56 3.00
N SER A 45 3.37 -0.56 2.31
CA SER A 45 2.28 -1.34 1.70
C SER A 45 1.29 -1.85 2.75
N ILE A 46 1.79 -2.26 3.92
CA ILE A 46 0.95 -2.67 5.06
C ILE A 46 0.14 -1.47 5.58
N VAL A 47 0.77 -0.30 5.76
CA VAL A 47 0.07 0.91 6.21
C VAL A 47 -1.02 1.32 5.23
N LEU A 48 -0.76 1.29 3.92
CA LEU A 48 -1.77 1.59 2.89
C LEU A 48 -2.93 0.60 2.93
N ALA A 49 -2.68 -0.70 3.13
CA ALA A 49 -3.75 -1.69 3.26
C ALA A 49 -4.68 -1.40 4.46
N PHE A 50 -4.11 -0.96 5.59
CA PHE A 50 -4.91 -0.55 6.75
C PHE A 50 -5.65 0.77 6.54
N VAL A 51 -5.06 1.74 5.84
CA VAL A 51 -5.73 3.00 5.47
C VAL A 51 -6.89 2.73 4.52
N ASP A 52 -6.70 1.86 3.53
CA ASP A 52 -7.76 1.45 2.61
C ASP A 52 -8.90 0.75 3.37
N LEU A 53 -8.59 -0.16 4.29
CA LEU A 53 -9.58 -0.84 5.13
C LEU A 53 -10.34 0.14 6.05
N GLY A 54 -9.63 1.10 6.65
CA GLY A 54 -10.20 2.09 7.56
C GLY A 54 -11.04 3.15 6.86
N TRP A 55 -10.75 3.46 5.59
CA TRP A 55 -11.56 4.39 4.80
C TRP A 55 -12.84 3.74 4.26
N ASP A 56 -12.80 2.44 3.94
CA ASP A 56 -14.01 1.68 3.57
C ASP A 56 -14.98 1.52 4.75
N TYR A 57 -14.52 1.73 5.99
CA TYR A 57 -15.36 1.65 7.19
C TYR A 57 -16.38 2.80 7.30
N ASP A 58 -16.11 3.98 6.72
CA ASP A 58 -17.06 5.10 6.71
C ASP A 58 -18.11 4.99 5.57
N ALA A 59 -17.91 4.08 4.61
CA ALA A 59 -18.83 3.82 3.51
C ALA A 59 -20.01 2.92 3.92
N GLY A 60 -20.73 3.29 4.99
CA GLY A 60 -22.12 2.89 5.23
C GLY A 60 -22.40 1.45 5.66
N GLU A 61 -21.49 0.49 5.49
CA GLU A 61 -21.66 -0.86 5.99
C GLU A 61 -20.85 -1.05 7.27
N LYS A 62 -21.50 -0.78 8.41
CA LYS A 62 -21.02 -1.19 9.73
C LYS A 62 -20.84 -2.71 9.72
N THR A 63 -19.65 -3.18 9.37
CA THR A 63 -19.23 -4.58 9.54
C THR A 63 -19.16 -4.84 11.04
N SER A 64 -20.34 -5.17 11.57
CA SER A 64 -20.58 -5.35 12.99
C SER A 64 -19.89 -6.64 13.41
N GLY A 65 -18.61 -6.57 13.74
CA GLY A 65 -17.86 -7.68 14.37
C GLY A 65 -17.68 -8.92 13.51
N GLN A 66 -17.75 -8.82 12.17
CA GLN A 66 -17.47 -9.97 11.31
C GLN A 66 -15.96 -10.13 11.20
N SER A 67 -15.43 -11.23 11.75
CA SER A 67 -14.00 -11.53 11.74
C SER A 67 -13.50 -11.67 10.30
N VAL A 68 -12.60 -10.78 9.88
CA VAL A 68 -11.89 -10.91 8.61
C VAL A 68 -10.83 -12.00 8.77
N ASP A 69 -10.96 -13.10 8.02
CA ASP A 69 -9.93 -14.13 7.96
C ASP A 69 -8.77 -13.67 7.07
N LEU A 70 -7.79 -13.02 7.71
CA LEU A 70 -6.58 -12.52 7.05
C LEU A 70 -5.79 -13.62 6.35
N THR A 71 -5.88 -14.88 6.81
CA THR A 71 -5.18 -16.01 6.18
C THR A 71 -5.75 -16.31 4.81
N ALA A 72 -7.09 -16.29 4.67
CA ALA A 72 -7.75 -16.50 3.41
C ALA A 72 -7.43 -15.37 2.41
N VAL A 73 -7.46 -14.12 2.88
CA VAL A 73 -7.16 -12.94 2.04
C VAL A 73 -5.74 -12.99 1.49
N LEU A 74 -4.75 -13.26 2.34
CA LEU A 74 -3.35 -13.32 1.93
C LEU A 74 -3.08 -14.48 0.96
N ARG A 75 -3.67 -15.64 1.18
CA ARG A 75 -3.57 -16.78 0.24
C ARG A 75 -4.13 -16.44 -1.13
N GLN A 76 -5.27 -15.76 -1.17
CA GLN A 76 -5.88 -15.35 -2.44
C GLN A 76 -5.01 -14.34 -3.19
N ALA A 77 -4.39 -13.38 -2.49
CA ALA A 77 -3.46 -12.43 -3.09
C ALA A 77 -2.23 -13.12 -3.71
N VAL A 78 -1.69 -14.13 -3.02
CA VAL A 78 -0.57 -14.95 -3.54
C VAL A 78 -0.96 -15.73 -4.79
N LEU A 79 -2.14 -16.37 -4.79
CA LEU A 79 -2.64 -17.11 -5.96
C LEU A 79 -2.88 -16.19 -7.18
N ASN A 80 -3.22 -14.93 -6.94
CA ASN A 80 -3.46 -13.94 -7.98
C ASN A 80 -2.17 -13.25 -8.49
N SER A 81 -1.00 -13.49 -7.86
CA SER A 81 0.26 -12.87 -8.29
C SER A 81 0.93 -13.60 -9.46
N GLU A 82 0.43 -14.77 -9.86
CA GLU A 82 0.96 -15.53 -10.99
C GLU A 82 0.27 -15.11 -12.30
N GLY A 83 0.66 -13.97 -12.86
CA GLY A 83 -0.02 -13.42 -14.05
C GLY A 83 0.66 -12.35 -14.89
N THR A 84 1.90 -11.93 -14.62
CA THR A 84 2.67 -11.06 -15.54
C THR A 84 3.80 -11.85 -16.18
N LYS A 85 3.44 -12.68 -17.16
CA LYS A 85 4.39 -13.17 -18.15
C LYS A 85 4.70 -12.01 -19.10
N THR A 86 5.87 -11.38 -18.94
CA THR A 86 6.48 -10.55 -19.97
C THR A 86 6.74 -11.42 -21.20
N GLU A 87 6.00 -11.16 -22.27
CA GLU A 87 6.37 -11.61 -23.61
C GLU A 87 7.32 -10.56 -24.18
N ASP A 88 8.62 -10.75 -23.94
CA ASP A 88 9.67 -10.18 -24.78
C ASP A 88 9.64 -10.92 -26.12
N GLU A 89 9.00 -10.34 -27.12
CA GLU A 89 9.12 -10.76 -28.53
C GLU A 89 9.87 -9.67 -29.31
N GLU A 90 11.19 -9.80 -29.36
CA GLU A 90 12.02 -9.24 -30.43
C GLU A 90 12.19 -10.32 -31.50
N PRO A 91 11.88 -10.02 -32.77
CA PRO A 91 12.64 -10.64 -33.85
C PRO A 91 13.16 -9.61 -34.85
N ALA A 92 14.50 -9.64 -34.95
CA ALA A 92 15.37 -9.51 -36.13
C ALA A 92 14.82 -8.92 -37.44
#